data_AF-A0A967KM13-F1
#
_entry.id   AF-A0A967KM13-F1
#
_cell.length_a   1.000
_cell.length_b   1.000
_cell.length_c   1.000
_cell.angle_alpha   90.00
_cell.angle_beta   90.00
_cell.angle_gamma   90.00
#
_symmetry.space_group_name_H-M   'P 1'
#
loop_
_entity.id
_entity.type
_entity.pdbx_description
1 polymer ?
#
loop_
_entity_poly.entity_id
_entity_poly.type
_entity_poly.pdbx_seq_one_letter_code
_entity_poly.pdbx_strand_id
1 'polypeptide(L)'
;MTLTSTNAGVDTLDGWQPPPVNSLEDTGLSSGFLSDMILKVMYFRGQMTGYQIAEHLRVPFQTVLHSLMDHLKREQFCEVKGSGGLGAGAYQYTITNKGANRAREQIDRSTYAEAAPVTWEDY
;
A
#
# COMPACT_ATOMS: atom_id res chain seq x y z
N MET A 1 13.24 4.16 -59.06
CA MET A 1 14.23 4.51 -58.02
C MET A 1 13.47 5.29 -56.95
N THR A 2 13.49 4.81 -55.73
CA THR A 2 12.40 4.82 -54.74
C THR A 2 12.11 6.18 -54.10
N LEU A 3 10.82 6.52 -54.04
CA LEU A 3 10.22 7.47 -53.11
C LEU A 3 10.14 6.80 -51.73
N THR A 4 10.70 7.42 -50.69
CA THR A 4 10.33 7.11 -49.30
C THR A 4 10.16 8.42 -48.54
N SER A 5 8.90 8.85 -48.49
CA SER A 5 8.36 9.71 -47.46
C SER A 5 8.48 8.99 -46.12
N THR A 6 9.32 9.49 -45.21
CA THR A 6 9.36 9.05 -43.81
C THR A 6 9.24 10.28 -42.93
N ASN A 7 8.01 10.54 -42.47
CA ASN A 7 7.69 10.92 -41.10
C ASN A 7 6.19 11.18 -41.01
N ALA A 8 5.43 10.11 -40.78
CA ALA A 8 4.09 10.20 -40.22
C ALA A 8 4.25 10.22 -38.69
N GLY A 9 3.76 11.29 -38.07
CA GLY A 9 3.94 11.55 -36.65
C GLY A 9 3.14 10.64 -35.74
N VAL A 10 3.57 10.62 -34.49
CA VAL A 10 2.72 10.56 -33.31
C VAL A 10 3.36 11.45 -32.25
N ASP A 11 2.97 12.74 -32.24
CA ASP A 11 3.04 13.56 -31.03
C ASP A 11 1.99 13.02 -30.04
N THR A 12 2.23 11.84 -29.49
CA THR A 12 1.50 11.36 -28.32
C THR A 12 2.11 12.05 -27.12
N LEU A 13 1.46 13.17 -26.76
CA LEU A 13 1.44 13.83 -25.46
C LEU A 13 2.30 13.08 -24.43
N ASP A 14 3.38 13.71 -23.96
CA ASP A 14 4.16 13.32 -22.77
C ASP A 14 3.22 13.21 -21.56
N GLY A 15 2.44 12.13 -21.53
CA GLY A 15 1.71 11.68 -20.38
C GLY A 15 2.79 11.13 -19.49
N TRP A 16 3.17 11.91 -18.48
CA TRP A 16 3.87 11.41 -17.31
C TRP A 16 3.13 10.16 -16.80
N GLN A 17 3.59 9.00 -17.26
CA GLN A 17 3.13 7.70 -16.79
C GLN A 17 4.09 7.34 -15.66
N PRO A 18 3.65 7.33 -14.39
CA PRO A 18 4.51 6.85 -13.34
C PRO A 18 4.96 5.43 -13.71
N PRO A 19 6.27 5.11 -13.57
CA PRO A 19 6.79 3.81 -13.93
C PRO A 19 5.91 2.72 -13.30
N PRO A 20 5.64 1.62 -14.02
CA PRO A 20 4.87 0.52 -13.45
C PRO A 20 5.53 0.14 -12.12
N VAL A 21 4.75 0.18 -11.05
CA VAL A 21 5.20 -0.13 -9.69
C VAL A 21 5.58 -1.61 -9.61
N ASN A 22 6.83 -1.90 -9.96
CA ASN A 22 7.35 -3.25 -10.07
C ASN A 22 7.86 -3.75 -8.71
N SER A 23 8.27 -2.83 -7.84
CA SER A 23 8.75 -3.16 -6.51
C SER A 23 8.27 -2.18 -5.45
N LEU A 24 8.25 -2.64 -4.19
CA LEU A 24 7.90 -1.83 -3.02
C LEU A 24 8.76 -0.56 -2.88
N GLU A 25 10.01 -0.63 -3.35
CA GLU A 25 10.97 0.48 -3.45
C GLU A 25 10.57 1.56 -4.48
N ASP A 26 9.86 1.20 -5.57
CA ASP A 26 9.39 2.15 -6.58
C ASP A 26 8.23 3.02 -6.08
N THR A 27 7.50 2.54 -5.07
CA THR A 27 6.42 3.32 -4.45
C THR A 27 6.92 4.54 -3.67
N GLY A 28 8.24 4.65 -3.41
CA GLY A 28 8.81 5.69 -2.55
C GLY A 28 8.35 5.61 -1.09
N LEU A 29 7.66 4.52 -0.71
CA LEU A 29 7.09 4.29 0.61
C LEU A 29 7.89 3.21 1.33
N SER A 30 8.20 3.45 2.61
CA SER A 30 8.83 2.43 3.46
C SER A 30 7.90 1.22 3.62
N SER A 31 8.46 0.01 3.57
CA SER A 31 7.74 -1.24 3.86
C SER A 31 7.11 -1.23 5.25
N GLY A 32 7.76 -0.58 6.23
CA GLY A 32 7.22 -0.39 7.57
C GLY A 32 5.98 0.50 7.55
N PHE A 33 6.01 1.60 6.81
CA PHE A 33 4.87 2.52 6.68
C PHE A 33 3.66 1.84 6.02
N LEU A 34 3.88 1.09 4.93
CA LEU A 34 2.83 0.30 4.29
C LEU A 34 2.30 -0.80 5.20
N SER A 35 3.16 -1.50 5.93
CA SER A 35 2.76 -2.49 6.93
C SER A 35 1.88 -1.88 8.03
N ASP A 36 2.26 -0.72 8.54
CA ASP A 36 1.49 0.01 9.55
C ASP A 36 0.14 0.49 8.97
N MET A 37 0.11 0.90 7.70
CA MET A 37 -1.14 1.26 7.02
C MET A 37 -2.07 0.06 6.83
N ILE A 38 -1.54 -1.10 6.43
CA ILE A 38 -2.30 -2.36 6.32
C ILE A 38 -2.92 -2.70 7.68
N LEU A 39 -2.13 -2.66 8.76
CA LEU A 39 -2.63 -2.94 10.10
C LEU A 39 -3.71 -1.96 10.55
N LYS A 40 -3.57 -0.66 10.23
CA LYS A 40 -4.62 0.33 10.48
C LYS A 40 -5.91 0.01 9.73
N VAL A 41 -5.85 -0.29 8.43
CA VAL A 41 -7.02 -0.65 7.62
C VAL A 41 -7.71 -1.90 8.18
N MET A 42 -6.94 -2.94 8.51
CA MET A 42 -7.47 -4.18 9.09
C MET A 42 -8.05 -3.97 10.49
N TYR A 43 -7.47 -3.07 11.30
CA TYR A 43 -7.99 -2.73 12.62
C TYR A 43 -9.39 -2.12 12.55
N PHE A 44 -9.63 -1.20 11.60
CA PHE A 44 -10.94 -0.55 11.46
C PHE A 44 -12.02 -1.44 10.85
N ARG A 45 -11.65 -2.36 9.95
CA ARG A 45 -12.61 -3.20 9.21
C ARG A 45 -12.73 -4.64 9.72
N GLY A 46 -11.81 -5.08 10.57
CA GLY A 46 -11.79 -6.41 11.18
C GLY A 46 -11.34 -7.51 10.23
N GLN A 47 -12.22 -7.95 9.33
CA GLN A 47 -11.98 -9.08 8.42
C GLN A 47 -12.06 -8.65 6.96
N MET A 48 -11.01 -8.88 6.18
CA MET A 48 -10.94 -8.44 4.79
C MET A 48 -10.13 -9.39 3.93
N THR A 49 -10.39 -9.41 2.61
CA THR A 49 -9.54 -10.14 1.67
C THR A 49 -8.32 -9.32 1.27
N GLY A 50 -7.25 -10.00 0.86
CA GLY A 50 -6.05 -9.33 0.33
C GLY A 50 -6.36 -8.37 -0.83
N TYR A 51 -7.28 -8.73 -1.72
CA TYR A 51 -7.75 -7.85 -2.79
C TYR A 51 -8.46 -6.61 -2.26
N GLN A 52 -9.33 -6.73 -1.25
CA GLN A 52 -9.97 -5.56 -0.65
C GLN A 52 -8.94 -4.63 0.00
N ILE A 53 -7.93 -5.17 0.67
CA ILE A 53 -6.84 -4.37 1.25
C ILE A 53 -6.08 -3.63 0.12
N ALA A 54 -5.79 -4.31 -0.99
CA ALA A 54 -5.13 -3.72 -2.16
C ALA A 54 -5.95 -2.55 -2.75
N GLU A 55 -7.25 -2.74 -2.92
CA GLU A 55 -8.18 -1.71 -3.41
C GLU A 55 -8.25 -0.51 -2.46
N HIS A 56 -8.27 -0.76 -1.15
CA HIS A 56 -8.28 0.30 -0.15
C HIS A 56 -6.99 1.14 -0.15
N LEU A 57 -5.84 0.49 -0.33
CA LEU A 57 -4.55 1.15 -0.37
C LEU A 57 -4.20 1.71 -1.75
N ARG A 58 -5.00 1.40 -2.78
CA ARG A 58 -4.75 1.73 -4.19
C ARG A 58 -3.37 1.25 -4.68
N VAL A 59 -2.92 0.09 -4.18
CA VAL A 59 -1.65 -0.55 -4.55
C VAL A 59 -1.89 -1.92 -5.19
N PRO A 60 -1.05 -2.34 -6.14
CA PRO A 60 -1.16 -3.67 -6.73
C PRO A 60 -0.82 -4.78 -5.73
N PHE A 61 -1.72 -5.78 -5.65
CA PHE A 61 -1.57 -6.87 -4.69
C PHE A 61 -0.33 -7.73 -4.97
N GLN A 62 -0.11 -8.10 -6.23
CA GLN A 62 0.89 -9.10 -6.61
C GLN A 62 2.33 -8.61 -6.41
N THR A 63 2.62 -7.34 -6.71
CA THR A 63 3.99 -6.79 -6.68
C THR A 63 4.38 -6.29 -5.30
N VAL A 64 3.48 -5.58 -4.61
CA VAL A 64 3.79 -4.91 -3.33
C VAL A 64 3.15 -5.62 -2.16
N LEU A 65 1.84 -5.84 -2.20
CA LEU A 65 1.09 -6.24 -1.01
C LEU A 65 1.37 -7.69 -0.58
N HIS A 66 1.66 -8.58 -1.53
CA HIS A 66 1.90 -9.99 -1.28
C HIS A 66 3.06 -10.21 -0.29
N SER A 67 4.21 -9.58 -0.53
CA SER A 67 5.39 -9.71 0.34
C SER A 67 5.15 -9.16 1.74
N LEU A 68 4.42 -8.04 1.83
CA LEU A 68 4.02 -7.41 3.09
C LEU A 68 3.05 -8.28 3.89
N MET A 69 2.01 -8.83 3.24
CA MET A 69 1.07 -9.73 3.90
C MET A 69 1.75 -11.00 4.39
N ASP A 70 2.73 -11.53 3.65
CA ASP A 70 3.53 -12.67 4.09
C ASP A 70 4.47 -12.33 5.24
N HIS A 71 5.00 -11.11 5.30
CA HIS A 71 5.76 -10.63 6.45
C HIS A 71 4.85 -10.48 7.68
N LEU A 72 3.71 -9.81 7.56
CA LEU A 72 2.74 -9.61 8.65
C LEU A 72 2.20 -10.95 9.20
N LYS A 73 1.99 -11.93 8.33
CA LYS A 73 1.61 -13.30 8.71
C LYS A 73 2.72 -14.01 9.47
N ARG A 74 3.97 -13.93 8.99
CA ARG A 74 5.14 -14.51 9.67
C ARG A 74 5.36 -13.90 11.05
N GLU A 75 5.14 -12.60 11.20
CA GLU A 75 5.26 -11.89 12.48
C GLU A 75 4.01 -12.00 13.38
N GLN A 76 3.01 -12.78 12.96
CA GLN A 76 1.77 -13.03 13.71
C GLN A 76 0.92 -11.77 13.98
N PHE A 77 1.01 -10.75 13.13
CA PHE A 77 0.14 -9.58 13.20
C PHE A 77 -1.23 -9.83 12.56
N CYS A 78 -1.32 -10.75 11.61
CA CYS A 78 -2.57 -11.19 10.99
C CYS A 78 -2.60 -12.71 10.78
N GLU A 79 -3.80 -13.27 10.78
CA GLU A 79 -4.08 -14.67 10.51
C GLU A 79 -5.01 -14.83 9.32
N VAL A 80 -4.90 -15.96 8.62
CA VAL A 80 -5.81 -16.35 7.54
C VAL A 80 -6.91 -17.22 8.13
N LYS A 81 -8.16 -16.75 8.07
CA LYS A 81 -9.34 -17.50 8.56
C LYS A 81 -9.93 -18.43 7.50
N GLY A 82 -9.64 -18.20 6.23
CA GLY A 82 -10.12 -19.02 5.12
C GLY A 82 -9.74 -18.44 3.76
N SER A 83 -10.21 -19.08 2.69
CA SER A 83 -10.08 -18.58 1.31
C SER A 83 -11.45 -18.36 0.70
N GLY A 84 -11.71 -17.16 0.20
CA GLY A 84 -12.92 -16.82 -0.56
C GLY A 84 -12.82 -17.12 -2.06
N GLY A 85 -11.71 -17.70 -2.53
CA GLY A 85 -11.49 -17.94 -3.96
C GLY A 85 -10.10 -18.54 -4.27
N LEU A 86 -9.66 -18.40 -5.53
CA LEU A 86 -8.33 -18.82 -5.98
C LEU A 86 -7.30 -17.69 -5.85
N GLY A 87 -6.15 -18.03 -5.27
CA GLY A 87 -4.98 -17.15 -5.16
C GLY A 87 -4.87 -16.43 -3.82
N ALA A 88 -3.64 -15.99 -3.51
CA ALA A 88 -3.30 -15.37 -2.22
C ALA A 88 -4.11 -14.09 -1.91
N GLY A 89 -4.57 -13.35 -2.92
CA GLY A 89 -5.42 -12.17 -2.72
C GLY A 89 -6.84 -12.47 -2.24
N ALA A 90 -7.32 -13.71 -2.43
CA ALA A 90 -8.66 -14.12 -2.02
C ALA A 90 -8.72 -14.64 -0.57
N TYR A 91 -7.57 -14.75 0.12
CA TYR A 91 -7.53 -15.14 1.52
C TYR A 91 -8.21 -14.10 2.39
N GLN A 92 -9.04 -14.59 3.32
CA GLN A 92 -9.69 -13.75 4.32
C GLN A 92 -8.75 -13.61 5.50
N TYR A 93 -8.22 -12.41 5.65
CA TYR A 93 -7.31 -12.05 6.70
C TYR A 93 -8.06 -11.42 7.89
N THR A 94 -7.59 -11.71 9.09
CA THR A 94 -8.08 -11.16 10.35
C THR A 94 -6.89 -10.66 11.15
N ILE A 95 -7.03 -9.49 11.76
CA ILE A 95 -6.01 -8.93 12.64
C ILE A 95 -5.93 -9.73 13.95
N THR A 96 -4.73 -9.97 14.45
CA THR A 96 -4.51 -10.61 15.77
C THR A 96 -4.48 -9.55 16.88
N ASN A 97 -4.49 -9.98 18.15
CA ASN A 97 -4.29 -9.05 19.27
C ASN A 97 -2.94 -8.31 19.17
N LYS A 98 -1.89 -8.99 18.71
CA LYS A 98 -0.56 -8.37 18.49
C LYS A 98 -0.63 -7.29 17.41
N GLY A 99 -1.30 -7.57 16.29
CA GLY A 99 -1.52 -6.61 15.21
C GLY A 99 -2.36 -5.42 15.67
N ALA A 100 -3.42 -5.67 16.42
CA ALA A 100 -4.31 -4.64 16.95
C ALA A 100 -3.61 -3.72 17.95
N ASN A 101 -2.74 -4.25 18.82
CA ASN A 101 -1.93 -3.44 19.72
C ASN A 101 -0.97 -2.54 18.93
N ARG A 102 -0.26 -3.09 17.93
CA ARG A 102 0.60 -2.28 17.07
C ARG A 102 -0.19 -1.21 16.32
N ALA A 103 -1.34 -1.55 15.74
CA ALA A 103 -2.19 -0.58 15.06
C ALA A 103 -2.63 0.56 16.00
N ARG A 104 -3.04 0.23 17.23
CA ARG A 104 -3.37 1.25 18.25
C ARG A 104 -2.18 2.11 18.60
N GLU A 105 -1.01 1.53 18.88
CA GLU A 105 0.20 2.33 19.11
C GLU A 105 0.52 3.26 17.95
N GLN A 106 0.33 2.83 16.71
CA GLN A 106 0.56 3.67 15.52
C GLN A 106 -0.50 4.76 15.37
N ILE A 107 -1.75 4.50 15.76
CA ILE A 107 -2.83 5.49 15.80
C ILE A 107 -2.56 6.50 16.92
N ASP A 108 -2.22 6.04 18.12
CA ASP A 108 -1.92 6.86 19.29
C ASP A 108 -0.66 7.71 19.09
N ARG A 109 0.39 7.18 18.44
CA ARG A 109 1.57 7.96 18.04
C ARG A 109 1.25 9.04 17.00
N SER A 110 0.19 8.83 16.20
CA SER A 110 -0.28 9.83 15.24
C SER A 110 -1.14 10.93 15.90
N THR A 111 -1.28 10.92 17.24
CA THR A 111 -2.07 11.89 18.03
C THR A 111 -1.24 13.06 18.58
N TYR A 112 -0.05 13.36 18.03
CA TYR A 112 0.51 14.71 18.19
C TYR A 112 -0.24 15.67 17.25
N ALA A 113 -1.38 16.15 17.75
CA ALA A 113 -2.42 16.79 16.97
C ALA A 113 -2.58 18.29 17.17
N GLU A 114 -1.72 19.02 17.91
CA GLU A 114 -1.86 20.49 18.00
C GLU A 114 -0.50 21.21 18.12
N ALA A 115 -0.23 22.11 17.15
CA ALA A 115 0.87 23.09 16.98
C ALA A 115 2.30 22.71 17.42
N ALA A 116 3.15 22.31 16.47
CA ALA A 116 4.58 22.59 16.57
C ALA A 116 4.81 24.08 16.18
N PRO A 117 5.50 24.85 17.03
CA PRO A 117 5.47 26.32 17.07
C PRO A 117 6.02 26.95 15.78
N VAL A 118 5.23 27.83 15.18
CA VAL A 118 5.76 28.81 14.22
C VAL A 118 6.82 29.65 14.94
N THR A 119 8.03 29.69 14.40
CA THR A 119 9.11 30.58 14.86
C THR A 119 8.71 32.02 14.59
N TRP A 120 8.86 32.87 15.60
CA TRP A 120 8.50 34.30 15.64
C TRP A 120 9.25 35.21 14.66
N GLU A 121 10.03 34.67 13.72
CA GLU A 121 10.88 35.47 12.81
C GLU A 121 10.21 35.81 11.46
N ASP A 122 8.98 35.36 11.22
CA ASP A 122 8.20 35.66 9.99
C ASP A 122 6.90 36.46 10.26
N TYR A 123 6.82 37.23 11.35
CA TYR A 123 5.75 38.22 11.56
C TYR A 123 6.18 39.65 11.22
#